data_AF-A0A9P7I853-F1
#
_entry.id   AF-A0A9P7I853-F1
#
_cell.length_a   1.000
_cell.length_b   1.000
_cell.length_c   1.000
_cell.angle_alpha   90.00
_cell.angle_beta   90.00
_cell.angle_gamma   90.00
#
_symmetry.space_group_name_H-M   'P 1'
#
loop_
_entity.id
_entity.type
_entity.pdbx_description
1 polymer ?
#
loop_
_entity_poly.entity_id
_entity_poly.type
_entity_poly.pdbx_seq_one_letter_code
_entity_poly.pdbx_strand_id
1 'polypeptide(L)'
;MPESSFSSLSAFQELMMVKYTKVEATAPVIIHTVKSRLTPSLAKLSGYLGDEVRRALTDELPDCSDWTDVHLSEKLIRVVSRVSGRVFVGANVCRSEEYIDHTINYTRDVMLGAHAVGQVKQWLRPLRAPSLPEIRQLDRRRKQAADFFMPIVCERIERPKQEKPEDLLQWLIDMQAAKYGDTSTSELAKKQLDISFAAIHTTNAVALNTIYTLAAMPRVQAEIREEVRTVLAENKGGSEFSAVQKMKKLDSFIRESVRCYPIGAGKYPESINAISLMLTFS
;
A
#
# COMPACT_ATOMS: atom_id res chain seq x y z
N MET A 1 25.84 -3.98 7.60
CA MET A 1 24.46 -3.60 7.20
C MET A 1 24.01 -2.51 8.16
N PRO A 2 23.64 -1.30 7.70
CA PRO A 2 23.66 -0.13 8.58
C PRO A 2 22.45 -0.11 9.52
N GLU A 3 22.69 0.26 10.78
CA GLU A 3 21.76 0.23 11.91
C GLU A 3 20.43 0.98 11.69
N SER A 4 20.37 1.87 10.68
CA SER A 4 19.17 2.62 10.31
C SER A 4 18.03 1.74 9.77
N SER A 5 18.35 0.61 9.12
CA SER A 5 17.32 -0.33 8.65
C SER A 5 16.73 -1.20 9.76
N PHE A 6 17.49 -1.45 10.83
CA PHE A 6 16.99 -2.16 12.00
C PHE A 6 16.04 -1.29 12.82
N SER A 7 16.35 0.01 12.96
CA SER A 7 15.51 0.99 13.67
C SER A 7 14.15 1.20 12.99
N SER A 8 14.12 1.27 11.65
CA SER A 8 12.85 1.45 10.92
C SER A 8 11.96 0.21 10.94
N LEU A 9 12.56 -0.99 10.86
CA LEU A 9 11.81 -2.25 10.96
C LEU A 9 11.26 -2.46 12.38
N SER A 10 12.05 -2.20 13.43
CA SER A 10 11.58 -2.32 14.81
C SER A 10 10.50 -1.30 15.13
N ALA A 11 10.65 -0.06 14.67
CA ALA A 11 9.62 0.97 14.81
C ALA A 11 8.30 0.56 14.11
N PHE A 12 8.38 0.00 12.91
CA PHE A 12 7.20 -0.55 12.23
C PHE A 12 6.57 -1.70 13.03
N GLN A 13 7.37 -2.64 13.54
CA GLN A 13 6.86 -3.77 14.32
C GLN A 13 6.14 -3.34 15.59
N GLU A 14 6.66 -2.33 16.27
CA GLU A 14 6.05 -1.75 17.45
C GLU A 14 4.77 -0.99 17.10
N LEU A 15 4.81 -0.10 16.11
CA LEU A 15 3.65 0.66 15.63
C LEU A 15 2.49 -0.26 15.24
N MET A 16 2.80 -1.31 14.47
CA MET A 16 1.80 -2.26 13.99
C MET A 16 1.43 -3.32 15.02
N MET A 17 2.05 -3.31 16.20
CA MET A 17 1.87 -4.30 17.25
C MET A 17 1.95 -5.73 16.70
N VAL A 18 2.96 -6.01 15.86
CA VAL A 18 3.07 -7.22 15.02
C VAL A 18 2.92 -8.51 15.82
N LYS A 19 3.39 -8.53 17.08
CA LYS A 19 3.21 -9.66 17.99
C LYS A 19 1.74 -10.09 18.16
N TYR A 20 0.81 -9.14 18.09
CA TYR A 20 -0.62 -9.37 18.33
C TYR A 20 -1.43 -9.31 17.03
N THR A 21 -1.09 -8.40 16.13
CA THR A 21 -1.77 -8.28 14.82
C THR A 21 -1.31 -9.34 13.83
N LYS A 22 -0.14 -9.96 14.02
CA LYS A 22 0.46 -11.01 13.18
C LYS A 22 0.64 -10.61 11.70
N VAL A 23 0.68 -9.30 11.41
CA VAL A 23 0.92 -8.77 10.07
C VAL A 23 2.41 -8.81 9.74
N GLU A 24 2.78 -9.50 8.66
CA GLU A 24 4.18 -9.74 8.28
C GLU A 24 4.53 -9.14 6.91
N ALA A 25 4.07 -7.91 6.66
CA ALA A 25 4.29 -7.20 5.39
C ALA A 25 5.79 -6.98 5.04
N THR A 26 6.68 -7.06 6.04
CA THR A 26 8.13 -6.91 5.90
C THR A 26 8.87 -8.25 5.92
N ALA A 27 8.17 -9.38 5.67
CA ALA A 27 8.81 -10.68 5.62
C ALA A 27 9.96 -10.70 4.57
N PRO A 28 11.11 -11.33 4.85
CA PRO A 28 12.26 -11.31 3.94
C PRO A 28 11.95 -11.80 2.52
N VAL A 29 11.05 -12.79 2.38
CA VAL A 29 10.61 -13.28 1.06
C VAL A 29 9.84 -12.22 0.29
N ILE A 30 8.97 -11.44 0.94
CA ILE A 30 8.23 -10.33 0.32
C ILE A 30 9.19 -9.25 -0.14
N ILE A 31 10.08 -8.78 0.74
CA ILE A 31 11.07 -7.75 0.43
C ILE A 31 11.96 -8.19 -0.74
N HIS A 32 12.42 -9.45 -0.72
CA HIS A 32 13.25 -9.99 -1.78
C HIS A 32 12.51 -10.03 -3.11
N THR A 33 11.28 -10.57 -3.16
CA THR A 33 10.46 -10.63 -4.38
C THR A 33 10.18 -9.24 -4.95
N VAL A 34 9.88 -8.25 -4.10
CA VAL A 34 9.70 -6.87 -4.54
C VAL A 34 10.97 -6.34 -5.20
N LYS A 35 12.13 -6.48 -4.55
CA LYS A 35 13.39 -5.96 -5.07
C LYS A 35 13.88 -6.68 -6.32
N SER A 36 13.73 -8.00 -6.39
CA SER A 36 14.31 -8.82 -7.46
C SER A 36 13.39 -9.01 -8.67
N ARG A 37 12.07 -8.83 -8.50
CA ARG A 37 11.08 -9.04 -9.57
C ARG A 37 10.21 -7.82 -9.84
N LEU A 38 9.63 -7.21 -8.80
CA LEU A 38 8.72 -6.09 -8.99
C LEU A 38 9.44 -4.82 -9.48
N THR A 39 10.49 -4.39 -8.78
CA THR A 39 11.24 -3.16 -9.13
C THR A 39 11.79 -3.17 -10.57
N PRO A 40 12.43 -4.26 -11.04
CA PRO A 40 12.88 -4.33 -12.44
C PRO A 40 11.75 -4.34 -13.47
N SER A 41 10.55 -4.79 -13.07
CA SER A 41 9.40 -4.91 -13.97
C SER A 41 8.61 -3.60 -14.11
N LEU A 42 8.87 -2.57 -13.29
CA LEU A 42 8.03 -1.37 -13.21
C LEU A 42 7.73 -0.71 -14.56
N ALA A 43 8.72 -0.61 -15.46
CA ALA A 43 8.53 -0.02 -16.79
C ALA A 43 7.56 -0.82 -17.67
N LYS A 44 7.51 -2.14 -17.50
CA LYS A 44 6.52 -3.01 -18.16
C LYS A 44 5.14 -2.83 -17.51
N LEU A 45 5.09 -2.84 -16.18
CA LEU A 45 3.83 -2.76 -15.42
C LEU A 45 3.11 -1.42 -15.68
N SER A 46 3.86 -0.32 -15.74
CA SER A 46 3.31 1.01 -16.03
C SER A 46 2.59 1.07 -17.36
N GLY A 47 2.94 0.23 -18.34
CA GLY A 47 2.30 0.21 -19.66
C GLY A 47 0.81 -0.15 -19.61
N TYR A 48 0.36 -0.84 -18.56
CA TYR A 48 -1.06 -1.13 -18.33
C TYR A 48 -1.61 -0.49 -17.05
N LEU A 49 -0.77 0.13 -16.23
CA LEU A 49 -1.19 0.67 -14.94
C LEU A 49 -2.01 1.96 -15.12
N GLY A 50 -1.64 2.83 -16.06
CA GLY A 50 -2.44 4.03 -16.34
C GLY A 50 -3.85 3.74 -16.82
N ASP A 51 -4.02 2.68 -17.62
CA ASP A 51 -5.34 2.20 -18.02
C ASP A 51 -6.17 1.70 -16.83
N GLU A 52 -5.53 1.01 -15.89
CA GLU A 52 -6.22 0.57 -14.68
C GLU A 52 -6.56 1.75 -13.75
N VAL A 53 -5.66 2.73 -13.60
CA VAL A 53 -5.92 3.96 -12.85
C VAL A 53 -7.11 4.70 -13.45
N ARG A 54 -7.14 4.89 -14.78
CA ARG A 54 -8.25 5.56 -15.47
C ARG A 54 -9.57 4.84 -15.28
N ARG A 55 -9.58 3.50 -15.44
CA ARG A 55 -10.78 2.68 -15.20
C ARG A 55 -11.24 2.78 -13.76
N ALA A 56 -10.34 2.59 -12.80
CA ALA A 56 -10.68 2.67 -11.39
C ALA A 56 -11.23 4.05 -11.00
N LEU A 57 -10.64 5.14 -11.50
CA LEU A 57 -11.18 6.48 -11.28
C LEU A 57 -12.57 6.66 -11.90
N THR A 58 -12.79 6.16 -13.12
CA THR A 58 -14.09 6.25 -13.81
C THR A 58 -15.18 5.44 -13.10
N ASP A 59 -14.84 4.26 -12.60
CA ASP A 59 -15.82 3.40 -11.91
C ASP A 59 -16.15 3.92 -10.49
N GLU A 60 -15.18 4.54 -9.81
CA GLU A 60 -15.34 4.96 -8.42
C GLU A 60 -15.87 6.39 -8.25
N LEU A 61 -15.50 7.30 -9.16
CA LEU A 61 -15.97 8.68 -9.14
C LEU A 61 -17.23 8.82 -10.00
N PRO A 62 -18.27 9.52 -9.50
CA PRO A 62 -19.49 9.73 -10.28
C PRO A 62 -19.21 10.63 -11.49
N ASP A 63 -19.90 10.34 -12.60
CA ASP A 63 -19.99 11.29 -13.71
C ASP A 63 -20.58 12.60 -13.20
N CYS A 64 -19.97 13.72 -13.59
CA CYS A 64 -20.39 15.05 -13.15
C CYS A 64 -20.29 16.07 -14.28
N SER A 65 -21.40 16.74 -14.58
CA SER A 65 -21.44 17.91 -15.47
C SER A 65 -21.13 19.21 -14.73
N ASP A 66 -21.52 19.26 -13.45
CA ASP A 66 -21.32 20.36 -12.52
C ASP A 66 -20.61 19.85 -11.25
N TRP A 67 -20.31 20.75 -10.31
CA TRP A 67 -19.61 20.38 -9.08
C TRP A 67 -20.39 19.33 -8.27
N THR A 68 -19.70 18.26 -7.87
CA THR A 68 -20.28 17.12 -7.13
C THR A 68 -19.44 16.80 -5.88
N ASP A 69 -20.12 16.67 -4.75
CA ASP A 69 -19.52 16.23 -3.48
C ASP A 69 -19.11 14.76 -3.53
N VAL A 70 -17.88 14.47 -3.09
CA VAL A 70 -17.35 13.10 -3.01
C VAL A 70 -16.62 12.86 -1.69
N HIS A 71 -16.86 11.70 -1.08
CA HIS A 71 -16.07 11.20 0.05
C HIS A 71 -14.76 10.61 -0.49
N LEU A 72 -13.77 11.48 -0.73
CA LEU A 72 -12.53 11.11 -1.41
C LEU A 72 -11.81 9.93 -0.74
N SER A 73 -11.82 9.85 0.60
CA SER A 73 -11.19 8.74 1.33
C SER A 73 -11.76 7.37 0.98
N GLU A 74 -13.09 7.27 0.83
CA GLU A 74 -13.78 6.02 0.49
C GLU A 74 -13.52 5.60 -0.95
N LYS A 75 -13.51 6.58 -1.87
CA LYS A 75 -13.25 6.33 -3.29
C LYS A 75 -11.79 6.00 -3.55
N LEU A 76 -10.87 6.75 -2.93
CA LEU A 76 -9.44 6.61 -3.18
C LEU A 76 -8.88 5.30 -2.67
N ILE A 77 -9.33 4.79 -1.51
CA ILE A 77 -8.86 3.50 -1.00
C ILE A 77 -9.28 2.34 -1.91
N ARG A 78 -10.44 2.44 -2.57
CA ARG A 78 -10.91 1.47 -3.58
C ARG A 78 -10.07 1.56 -4.86
N VAL A 79 -9.79 2.76 -5.35
CA VAL A 79 -8.87 2.98 -6.48
C VAL A 79 -7.49 2.38 -6.19
N VAL A 80 -6.91 2.68 -5.02
CA VAL A 80 -5.59 2.16 -4.62
C VAL A 80 -5.59 0.64 -4.49
N SER A 81 -6.65 0.04 -3.93
CA SER A 81 -6.81 -1.42 -3.84
C SER A 81 -6.79 -2.07 -5.23
N ARG A 82 -7.59 -1.55 -6.17
CA ARG A 82 -7.64 -2.07 -7.55
C ARG A 82 -6.31 -1.96 -8.28
N VAL A 83 -5.68 -0.79 -8.21
CA VAL A 83 -4.41 -0.51 -8.91
C VAL A 83 -3.27 -1.37 -8.32
N SER A 84 -3.20 -1.51 -7.00
CA SER A 84 -2.24 -2.39 -6.33
C SER A 84 -2.53 -3.86 -6.66
N GLY A 85 -3.81 -4.27 -6.64
CA GLY A 85 -4.24 -5.61 -7.03
C GLY A 85 -3.88 -5.96 -8.47
N ARG A 86 -3.93 -5.00 -9.40
CA ARG A 86 -3.54 -5.23 -10.79
C ARG A 86 -2.08 -5.67 -10.92
N VAL A 87 -1.21 -5.17 -10.04
CA VAL A 87 0.20 -5.53 -9.94
C VAL A 87 0.40 -6.85 -9.19
N PHE A 88 -0.45 -7.15 -8.21
CA PHE A 88 -0.26 -8.30 -7.32
C PHE A 88 -0.93 -9.58 -7.78
N VAL A 89 -2.18 -9.49 -8.24
CA VAL A 89 -3.05 -10.65 -8.54
C VAL A 89 -3.60 -10.61 -9.97
N GLY A 90 -3.20 -9.61 -10.77
CA GLY A 90 -3.60 -9.48 -12.16
C GLY A 90 -5.02 -8.93 -12.35
N ALA A 91 -5.41 -8.72 -13.62
CA ALA A 91 -6.64 -8.01 -14.01
C ALA A 91 -7.93 -8.71 -13.59
N ASN A 92 -7.92 -10.05 -13.57
CA ASN A 92 -9.13 -10.83 -13.35
C ASN A 92 -9.58 -10.74 -11.88
N VAL A 93 -8.62 -10.76 -10.96
CA VAL A 93 -8.90 -10.78 -9.52
C VAL A 93 -8.99 -9.36 -8.97
N CYS A 94 -8.18 -8.41 -9.44
CA CYS A 94 -8.10 -7.07 -8.85
C CYS A 94 -9.38 -6.23 -8.98
N ARG A 95 -10.31 -6.65 -9.83
CA ARG A 95 -11.58 -5.96 -10.11
C ARG A 95 -12.78 -6.58 -9.39
N SER A 96 -12.61 -7.73 -8.74
CA SER A 96 -13.72 -8.33 -8.01
C SER A 96 -13.99 -7.56 -6.72
N GLU A 97 -15.27 -7.33 -6.42
CA GLU A 97 -15.66 -6.69 -5.16
C GLU A 97 -15.19 -7.50 -3.95
N GLU A 98 -15.11 -8.82 -4.07
CA GLU A 98 -14.60 -9.69 -3.01
C GLU A 98 -13.12 -9.43 -2.71
N TYR A 99 -12.27 -9.27 -3.73
CA TYR A 99 -10.86 -8.88 -3.54
C TYR A 99 -10.74 -7.50 -2.89
N ILE A 100 -11.50 -6.54 -3.40
CA ILE A 100 -11.49 -5.15 -2.92
C ILE A 100 -11.94 -5.11 -1.45
N ASP A 101 -13.03 -5.79 -1.09
CA ASP A 101 -13.54 -5.90 0.28
C ASP A 101 -12.50 -6.55 1.21
N HIS A 102 -11.96 -7.71 0.83
CA HIS A 102 -10.99 -8.42 1.66
C HIS A 102 -9.75 -7.59 1.95
N THR A 103 -9.19 -6.94 0.93
CA THR A 103 -7.95 -6.17 1.10
C THR A 103 -8.16 -4.86 1.85
N ILE A 104 -9.26 -4.15 1.63
CA ILE A 104 -9.60 -2.91 2.35
C ILE A 104 -9.96 -3.22 3.81
N ASN A 105 -10.85 -4.18 4.05
CA ASN A 105 -11.28 -4.49 5.41
C ASN A 105 -10.18 -5.17 6.22
N TYR A 106 -9.33 -5.99 5.60
CA TYR A 106 -8.12 -6.47 6.28
C TYR A 106 -7.22 -5.31 6.69
N THR A 107 -7.01 -4.33 5.79
CA THR A 107 -6.21 -3.15 6.11
C THR A 107 -6.80 -2.36 7.29
N ARG A 108 -8.12 -2.17 7.30
CA ARG A 108 -8.83 -1.53 8.40
C ARG A 108 -8.68 -2.32 9.71
N ASP A 109 -8.94 -3.62 9.68
CA ASP A 109 -8.92 -4.48 10.87
C ASP A 109 -7.50 -4.59 11.47
N VAL A 110 -6.46 -4.58 10.63
CA VAL A 110 -5.06 -4.50 11.08
C VAL A 110 -4.80 -3.20 11.83
N MET A 111 -5.22 -2.06 11.28
CA MET A 111 -5.01 -0.74 11.91
C MET A 111 -5.80 -0.60 13.22
N LEU A 112 -7.05 -1.05 13.24
CA LEU A 112 -7.88 -1.07 14.45
C LEU A 112 -7.28 -1.99 15.52
N GLY A 113 -6.82 -3.18 15.13
CA GLY A 113 -6.14 -4.12 16.02
C GLY A 113 -4.87 -3.53 16.61
N ALA A 114 -4.01 -2.91 15.78
CA ALA A 114 -2.79 -2.25 16.24
C ALA A 114 -3.09 -1.12 17.22
N HIS A 115 -4.06 -0.27 16.90
CA HIS A 115 -4.50 0.81 17.78
C HIS A 115 -5.03 0.28 19.12
N ALA A 116 -5.96 -0.67 19.10
CA ALA A 116 -6.58 -1.24 20.30
C ALA A 116 -5.54 -1.88 21.24
N VAL A 117 -4.59 -2.62 20.68
CA VAL A 117 -3.47 -3.19 21.46
C VAL A 117 -2.55 -2.10 22.01
N GLY A 118 -2.30 -1.05 21.24
CA GLY A 118 -1.52 0.11 21.67
C GLY A 118 -2.08 0.83 22.90
N GLN A 119 -3.42 0.87 23.03
CA GLN A 119 -4.11 1.44 24.19
C GLN A 119 -3.99 0.58 25.46
N VAL A 120 -3.65 -0.71 25.33
CA VAL A 120 -3.45 -1.60 26.48
C VAL A 120 -2.06 -1.39 27.08
N LYS A 121 -2.00 -1.23 28.42
CA LYS A 121 -0.74 -1.16 29.17
C LYS A 121 0.16 -2.35 28.83
N GLN A 122 1.44 -2.11 28.58
CA GLN A 122 2.39 -3.10 28.04
C GLN A 122 2.37 -4.45 28.77
N TRP A 123 2.32 -4.44 30.10
CA TRP A 123 2.30 -5.65 30.94
C TRP A 123 0.98 -6.43 30.89
N LEU A 124 -0.14 -5.78 30.53
CA LEU A 124 -1.45 -6.42 30.37
C LEU A 124 -1.67 -6.98 28.98
N ARG A 125 -0.87 -6.58 27.98
CA ARG A 125 -1.07 -6.98 26.58
C ARG A 125 -1.11 -8.50 26.38
N PRO A 126 -0.23 -9.34 26.99
CA PRO A 126 -0.27 -10.78 26.78
C PRO A 126 -1.61 -11.43 27.18
N LEU A 127 -2.30 -10.87 28.18
CA LEU A 127 -3.56 -11.40 28.69
C LEU A 127 -4.77 -10.77 27.99
N ARG A 128 -4.75 -9.44 27.79
CA ARG A 128 -5.90 -8.70 27.27
C ARG A 128 -5.96 -8.64 25.75
N ALA A 129 -4.83 -8.49 25.05
CA ALA A 129 -4.83 -8.30 23.60
C ALA A 129 -5.55 -9.41 22.82
N PRO A 130 -5.35 -10.72 23.11
CA PRO A 130 -6.06 -11.79 22.39
C PRO A 130 -7.58 -11.80 22.61
N SER A 131 -8.06 -11.16 23.68
CA SER A 131 -9.49 -11.06 24.00
C SER A 131 -10.18 -9.84 23.39
N LEU A 132 -9.40 -8.89 22.84
CA LEU A 132 -9.93 -7.67 22.24
C LEU A 132 -10.82 -8.02 21.04
N PRO A 133 -12.00 -7.37 20.91
CA PRO A 133 -12.89 -7.60 19.79
C PRO A 133 -12.22 -7.30 18.44
N GLU A 134 -11.35 -6.29 18.37
CA GLU A 134 -10.61 -5.92 17.16
C GLU A 134 -9.63 -7.01 16.73
N ILE A 135 -8.93 -7.66 17.68
CA ILE A 135 -8.02 -8.77 17.38
C ILE A 135 -8.79 -10.01 16.94
N ARG A 136 -9.92 -10.30 17.58
CA ARG A 136 -10.82 -11.40 17.16
C ARG A 136 -11.40 -11.14 15.77
N GLN A 137 -11.79 -9.91 15.47
CA GLN A 137 -12.27 -9.49 14.17
C GLN A 137 -11.17 -9.62 13.11
N LEU A 138 -9.95 -9.18 13.40
CA LEU A 138 -8.79 -9.35 12.54
C LEU A 138 -8.48 -10.83 12.26
N ASP A 139 -8.52 -11.70 13.27
CA ASP A 139 -8.30 -13.13 13.08
C ASP A 139 -9.41 -13.76 12.20
N ARG A 140 -10.67 -13.34 12.36
CA ARG A 140 -11.78 -13.75 11.46
C ARG A 140 -11.56 -13.27 10.03
N ARG A 141 -11.18 -11.99 9.86
CA ARG A 141 -10.93 -11.39 8.55
C ARG A 141 -9.76 -12.09 7.84
N ARG A 142 -8.71 -12.44 8.57
CA ARG A 142 -7.58 -13.21 8.02
C ARG A 142 -8.05 -14.57 7.50
N LYS A 143 -8.91 -15.27 8.25
CA LYS A 143 -9.45 -16.57 7.80
C LYS A 143 -10.26 -16.41 6.51
N GLN A 144 -11.20 -15.46 6.47
CA GLN A 144 -12.02 -15.20 5.28
C GLN A 144 -11.17 -14.85 4.05
N ALA A 145 -10.19 -13.97 4.20
CA ALA A 145 -9.29 -13.62 3.11
C ALA A 145 -8.40 -14.79 2.69
N ALA A 146 -7.94 -15.63 3.63
CA ALA A 146 -7.20 -16.84 3.31
C ALA A 146 -8.07 -17.81 2.49
N ASP A 147 -9.32 -18.04 2.90
CA ASP A 147 -10.27 -18.89 2.18
C ASP A 147 -10.52 -18.38 0.73
N PHE A 148 -10.49 -17.07 0.51
CA PHE A 148 -10.57 -16.44 -0.82
C PHE A 148 -9.29 -16.62 -1.66
N PHE A 149 -8.10 -16.37 -1.08
CA PHE A 149 -6.84 -16.42 -1.83
C PHE A 149 -6.32 -17.84 -2.06
N MET A 150 -6.63 -18.79 -1.16
CA MET A 150 -6.19 -20.17 -1.26
C MET A 150 -6.52 -20.84 -2.61
N PRO A 151 -7.76 -20.82 -3.13
CA PRO A 151 -8.08 -21.42 -4.43
C PRO A 151 -7.30 -20.77 -5.57
N ILE A 152 -7.09 -19.46 -5.53
CA ILE A 152 -6.29 -18.72 -6.54
C ILE A 152 -4.83 -19.19 -6.51
N VAL A 153 -4.27 -19.41 -5.31
CA VAL A 153 -2.92 -19.93 -5.14
C VAL A 153 -2.81 -21.37 -5.65
N CYS A 154 -3.76 -22.25 -5.29
CA CYS A 154 -3.79 -23.64 -5.76
C CYS A 154 -3.79 -23.70 -7.28
N GLU A 155 -4.72 -22.97 -7.92
CA GLU A 155 -4.83 -22.91 -9.37
C GLU A 155 -3.51 -22.49 -10.02
N ARG A 156 -2.84 -21.46 -9.47
CA ARG A 156 -1.57 -20.94 -9.99
C ARG A 156 -0.38 -21.90 -9.82
N ILE A 157 -0.40 -22.74 -8.79
CA ILE A 157 0.62 -23.77 -8.59
C ILE A 157 0.48 -24.86 -9.67
N GLU A 158 -0.75 -25.26 -9.97
CA GLU A 158 -1.07 -26.33 -10.93
C GLU A 158 -0.93 -25.90 -12.39
N ARG A 159 -1.01 -24.60 -12.69
CA ARG A 159 -0.89 -24.08 -14.05
C ARG A 159 0.44 -24.44 -14.72
N PRO A 160 0.43 -24.80 -16.02
CA PRO A 160 1.64 -24.97 -16.82
C PRO A 160 2.52 -23.72 -16.78
N LYS A 161 3.84 -23.90 -16.83
CA LYS A 161 4.82 -22.81 -16.71
C LYS A 161 4.59 -21.68 -17.74
N GLN A 162 4.11 -22.02 -18.93
CA GLN A 162 3.84 -21.10 -20.03
C GLN A 162 2.60 -20.23 -19.80
N GLU A 163 1.70 -20.65 -18.91
CA GLU A 163 0.42 -19.99 -18.63
C GLU A 163 0.43 -19.24 -17.28
N LYS A 164 1.57 -19.25 -16.60
CA LYS A 164 1.75 -18.59 -15.30
C LYS A 164 1.74 -17.06 -15.47
N PRO A 165 0.91 -16.33 -14.71
CA PRO A 165 0.87 -14.87 -14.75
C PRO A 165 2.22 -14.26 -14.35
N GLU A 166 2.57 -13.12 -14.94
CA GLU A 166 3.69 -12.30 -14.49
C GLU A 166 3.21 -11.23 -13.51
N ASP A 167 2.92 -11.65 -12.29
CA ASP A 167 2.51 -10.77 -11.19
C ASP A 167 3.18 -11.18 -9.87
N LEU A 168 3.02 -10.34 -8.86
CA LEU A 168 3.73 -10.54 -7.58
C LEU A 168 3.32 -11.83 -6.86
N LEU A 169 2.05 -12.23 -6.94
CA LEU A 169 1.59 -13.48 -6.33
C LEU A 169 2.30 -14.68 -6.98
N GLN A 170 2.40 -14.72 -8.31
CA GLN A 170 3.13 -15.80 -8.98
C GLN A 170 4.62 -15.80 -8.61
N TRP A 171 5.25 -14.62 -8.55
CA TRP A 171 6.64 -14.51 -8.14
C TRP A 171 6.87 -14.96 -6.69
N LEU A 172 5.93 -14.70 -5.79
CA LEU A 172 5.97 -15.22 -4.42
C LEU A 172 5.87 -16.74 -4.37
N ILE A 173 4.96 -17.34 -5.15
CA ILE A 173 4.82 -18.80 -5.26
C ILE A 173 6.14 -19.42 -5.73
N ASP A 174 6.69 -18.92 -6.83
CA ASP A 174 7.91 -19.46 -7.42
C ASP A 174 9.13 -19.31 -6.50
N MET A 175 9.24 -18.17 -5.79
CA MET A 175 10.32 -17.93 -4.82
C MET A 175 10.21 -18.82 -3.58
N GLN A 176 9.00 -19.01 -3.06
CA GLN A 176 8.77 -19.86 -1.90
C GLN A 176 9.10 -21.33 -2.23
N ALA A 177 8.63 -21.81 -3.39
CA ALA A 177 8.94 -23.15 -3.89
C ALA A 177 10.45 -23.36 -4.07
N ALA A 178 11.14 -22.42 -4.71
CA ALA A 178 12.58 -22.53 -4.98
C ALA A 178 13.45 -22.49 -3.71
N LYS A 179 13.06 -21.69 -2.70
CA LYS A 179 13.88 -21.46 -1.51
C LYS A 179 13.60 -22.46 -0.38
N TYR A 180 12.35 -22.86 -0.21
CA TYR A 180 11.91 -23.66 0.95
C TYR A 180 11.39 -25.04 0.58
N GLY A 181 11.20 -25.34 -0.70
CA GLY A 181 10.54 -26.57 -1.14
C GLY A 181 9.09 -26.69 -0.67
N ASP A 182 8.53 -25.60 -0.13
CA ASP A 182 7.21 -25.52 0.45
C ASP A 182 6.32 -24.64 -0.41
N THR A 183 5.10 -25.08 -0.64
CA THR A 183 4.05 -24.34 -1.37
C THR A 183 2.77 -24.27 -0.55
N SER A 184 2.90 -24.21 0.78
CA SER A 184 1.78 -24.02 1.69
C SER A 184 0.89 -22.85 1.23
N THR A 185 -0.30 -23.22 0.76
CA THR A 185 -1.23 -22.31 0.10
C THR A 185 -1.77 -21.27 1.08
N SER A 186 -2.01 -21.67 2.33
CA SER A 186 -2.39 -20.78 3.42
C SER A 186 -1.29 -19.75 3.73
N GLU A 187 -0.02 -20.15 3.72
CA GLU A 187 1.10 -19.24 3.99
C GLU A 187 1.32 -18.25 2.86
N LEU A 188 1.12 -18.67 1.61
CA LEU A 188 1.18 -17.82 0.42
C LEU A 188 0.00 -16.84 0.37
N ALA A 189 -1.20 -17.32 0.68
CA ALA A 189 -2.42 -16.49 0.81
C ALA A 189 -2.23 -15.40 1.89
N LYS A 190 -1.69 -15.77 3.06
CA LYS A 190 -1.36 -14.80 4.12
C LYS A 190 -0.36 -13.74 3.63
N LYS A 191 0.73 -14.15 2.97
CA LYS A 191 1.75 -13.21 2.46
C LYS A 191 1.18 -12.27 1.40
N GLN A 192 0.31 -12.77 0.53
CA GLN A 192 -0.42 -11.96 -0.45
C GLN A 192 -1.32 -10.91 0.22
N LEU A 193 -1.99 -11.30 1.30
CA LEU A 193 -2.83 -10.39 2.07
C LEU A 193 -1.97 -9.32 2.80
N ASP A 194 -0.86 -9.72 3.41
CA ASP A 194 0.05 -8.82 4.13
C ASP A 194 0.73 -7.79 3.21
N ILE A 195 1.15 -8.18 2.00
CA ILE A 195 1.69 -7.21 1.04
C ILE A 195 0.59 -6.28 0.51
N SER A 196 -0.64 -6.78 0.33
CA SER A 196 -1.78 -5.95 -0.07
C SER A 196 -2.06 -4.88 1.00
N PHE A 197 -2.04 -5.25 2.29
CA PHE A 197 -2.11 -4.29 3.39
C PHE A 197 -1.03 -3.21 3.29
N ALA A 198 0.24 -3.60 3.17
CA ALA A 198 1.35 -2.65 3.12
C ALA A 198 1.20 -1.63 1.98
N ALA A 199 0.86 -2.13 0.78
CA ALA A 199 0.70 -1.29 -0.40
C ALA A 199 -0.50 -0.35 -0.29
N ILE A 200 -1.65 -0.87 0.13
CA ILE A 200 -2.90 -0.09 0.20
C ILE A 200 -2.83 0.94 1.31
N HIS A 201 -2.40 0.54 2.51
CA HIS A 201 -2.35 1.45 3.66
C HIS A 201 -1.46 2.67 3.38
N THR A 202 -0.22 2.40 2.96
CA THR A 202 0.76 3.47 2.72
C THR A 202 0.37 4.33 1.53
N THR A 203 0.00 3.73 0.41
CA THR A 203 -0.34 4.47 -0.82
C THR A 203 -1.59 5.32 -0.63
N ASN A 204 -2.63 4.80 0.03
CA ASN A 204 -3.84 5.57 0.31
C ASN A 204 -3.54 6.77 1.23
N ALA A 205 -2.70 6.59 2.25
CA ALA A 205 -2.29 7.68 3.13
C ALA A 205 -1.49 8.76 2.37
N VAL A 206 -0.51 8.38 1.55
CA VAL A 206 0.24 9.34 0.70
C VAL A 206 -0.72 10.09 -0.22
N ALA A 207 -1.60 9.36 -0.91
CA ALA A 207 -2.48 9.93 -1.92
C ALA A 207 -3.48 10.91 -1.30
N LEU A 208 -4.10 10.57 -0.17
CA LEU A 208 -5.00 11.49 0.54
C LEU A 208 -4.28 12.75 1.00
N ASN A 209 -3.14 12.60 1.69
CA ASN A 209 -2.37 13.74 2.18
C ASN A 209 -1.93 14.65 1.03
N THR A 210 -1.48 14.05 -0.08
CA THR A 210 -1.05 14.79 -1.28
C THR A 210 -2.22 15.57 -1.88
N ILE A 211 -3.37 14.92 -2.11
CA ILE A 211 -4.53 15.56 -2.75
C ILE A 211 -5.10 16.67 -1.87
N TYR A 212 -5.29 16.43 -0.58
CA TYR A 212 -5.80 17.46 0.34
C TYR A 212 -4.84 18.63 0.48
N THR A 213 -3.53 18.36 0.57
CA THR A 213 -2.52 19.44 0.61
C THR A 213 -2.55 20.25 -0.69
N LEU A 214 -2.66 19.59 -1.84
CA LEU A 214 -2.70 20.26 -3.13
C LEU A 214 -3.95 21.12 -3.29
N ALA A 215 -5.10 20.65 -2.79
CA ALA A 215 -6.36 21.39 -2.80
C ALA A 215 -6.27 22.70 -2.00
N ALA A 216 -5.46 22.74 -0.93
CA ALA A 216 -5.20 23.93 -0.13
C ALA A 216 -4.13 24.87 -0.74
N MET A 217 -3.48 24.51 -1.86
CA MET A 217 -2.37 25.25 -2.45
C MET A 217 -2.59 25.56 -3.94
N PRO A 218 -3.48 26.51 -4.31
CA PRO A 218 -3.85 26.78 -5.71
C PRO A 218 -2.67 27.17 -6.62
N ARG A 219 -1.69 27.89 -6.08
CA ARG A 219 -0.47 28.26 -6.82
C ARG A 219 0.34 27.02 -7.20
N VAL A 220 0.59 26.13 -6.25
CA VAL A 220 1.33 24.87 -6.49
C VAL A 220 0.55 23.97 -7.44
N GLN A 221 -0.78 23.94 -7.32
CA GLN A 221 -1.66 23.23 -8.24
C GLN A 221 -1.49 23.71 -9.69
N ALA A 222 -1.41 25.02 -9.92
CA ALA A 222 -1.17 25.56 -11.26
C ALA A 222 0.21 25.13 -11.81
N GLU A 223 1.26 25.23 -10.99
CA GLU A 223 2.63 24.86 -11.38
C GLU A 223 2.78 23.37 -11.71
N ILE A 224 2.11 22.49 -10.95
CA ILE A 224 2.09 21.04 -11.21
C ILE A 224 1.29 20.73 -12.49
N ARG A 225 0.13 21.38 -12.69
CA ARG A 225 -0.67 21.19 -13.92
C ARG A 225 0.10 21.62 -15.16
N GLU A 226 0.85 22.72 -15.08
CA GLU A 226 1.72 23.18 -16.16
C GLU A 226 2.81 22.13 -16.46
N GLU A 227 3.53 21.64 -15.43
CA GLU A 227 4.53 20.59 -15.61
C GLU A 227 3.94 19.34 -16.29
N VAL A 228 2.80 18.86 -15.81
CA VAL A 228 2.13 17.68 -16.38
C VAL A 228 1.81 17.89 -17.86
N ARG A 229 1.23 19.04 -18.22
CA ARG A 229 0.91 19.36 -19.63
C ARG A 229 2.14 19.41 -20.51
N THR A 230 3.20 20.08 -20.05
CA THR A 230 4.46 20.19 -20.79
C THR A 230 5.10 18.83 -21.00
N VAL A 231 5.25 18.04 -19.94
CA VAL A 231 5.83 16.70 -20.01
C VAL A 231 5.02 15.79 -20.94
N LEU A 232 3.69 15.81 -20.87
CA LEU A 232 2.84 15.01 -21.76
C LEU A 232 2.94 15.45 -23.22
N ALA A 233 3.02 16.76 -23.50
CA ALA A 233 3.19 17.29 -24.85
C ALA A 233 4.55 16.92 -25.47
N GLU A 234 5.61 16.87 -24.65
CA GLU A 234 6.95 16.46 -25.04
C GLU A 234 7.09 14.93 -25.18
N ASN A 235 6.24 14.15 -24.49
CA ASN A 235 6.29 12.69 -24.48
C ASN A 235 5.61 12.05 -25.72
N LYS A 236 5.89 12.55 -26.93
CA LYS A 236 5.30 12.06 -28.19
C LYS A 236 5.72 10.62 -28.48
N GLY A 237 4.88 9.65 -28.11
CA GLY A 237 5.13 8.22 -28.31
C GLY A 237 6.02 7.57 -27.24
N GLY A 238 6.37 8.29 -26.16
CA GLY A 238 7.10 7.72 -25.04
C GLY A 238 6.19 6.92 -24.11
N SER A 239 6.77 6.00 -23.32
CA SER A 239 6.00 5.24 -22.33
C SER A 239 5.50 6.14 -21.20
N GLU A 240 4.37 5.78 -20.60
CA GLU A 240 3.83 6.47 -19.42
C GLU A 240 4.85 6.53 -18.27
N PHE A 241 5.64 5.47 -18.09
CA PHE A 241 6.75 5.43 -17.14
C PHE A 241 7.72 6.60 -17.32
N SER A 242 8.15 6.81 -18.57
CA SER A 242 9.13 7.83 -18.90
C SER A 242 8.57 9.25 -18.73
N ALA A 243 7.26 9.43 -18.92
CA ALA A 243 6.59 10.70 -18.64
C ALA A 243 6.56 10.97 -17.13
N VAL A 244 6.10 10.01 -16.33
CA VAL A 244 6.01 10.17 -14.86
C VAL A 244 7.38 10.47 -14.25
N GLN A 245 8.45 9.83 -14.73
CA GLN A 245 9.82 10.10 -14.26
C GLN A 245 10.31 11.54 -14.54
N LYS A 246 9.71 12.25 -15.50
CA LYS A 246 10.07 13.64 -15.83
C LYS A 246 9.28 14.68 -15.02
N MET A 247 8.26 14.28 -14.26
CA MET A 247 7.43 15.16 -13.43
C MET A 247 8.12 15.50 -12.10
N LYS A 248 9.16 16.34 -12.15
CA LYS A 248 10.04 16.65 -11.01
C LYS A 248 9.32 17.46 -9.92
N LYS A 249 8.48 18.43 -10.28
CA LYS A 249 7.70 19.23 -9.32
C LYS A 249 6.67 18.36 -8.61
N LEU A 250 5.99 17.47 -9.35
CA LEU A 250 5.05 16.52 -8.75
C LEU A 250 5.76 15.56 -7.77
N ASP A 251 6.88 14.96 -8.16
CA ASP A 251 7.68 14.10 -7.27
C ASP A 251 8.16 14.86 -6.03
N SER A 252 8.67 16.08 -6.20
CA SER A 252 9.06 16.94 -5.07
C SER A 252 7.90 17.24 -4.14
N PHE A 253 6.71 17.54 -4.69
CA PHE A 253 5.53 17.86 -3.89
C PHE A 253 5.04 16.64 -3.09
N ILE A 254 5.02 15.45 -3.70
CA ILE A 254 4.66 14.20 -3.00
C ILE A 254 5.63 13.95 -1.85
N ARG A 255 6.95 14.07 -2.08
CA ARG A 255 7.97 13.91 -1.03
C ARG A 255 7.79 14.90 0.12
N GLU A 256 7.49 16.16 -0.21
CA GLU A 256 7.26 17.18 0.80
C GLU A 256 5.95 16.94 1.59
N SER A 257 4.89 16.47 0.93
CA SER A 257 3.66 16.05 1.60
C SER A 257 3.94 14.90 2.58
N VAL A 258 4.73 13.90 2.19
CA VAL A 258 5.13 12.80 3.08
C VAL A 258 6.03 13.27 4.22
N ARG A 259 6.92 14.24 3.99
CA ARG A 259 7.76 14.85 5.02
C ARG A 259 6.92 15.59 6.07
N CYS A 260 5.91 16.35 5.63
CA CYS A 260 5.00 17.09 6.48
C CYS A 260 3.99 16.19 7.20
N TYR A 261 3.57 15.10 6.55
CA TYR A 261 2.58 14.16 7.07
C TYR A 261 3.09 12.70 7.03
N PRO A 262 4.02 12.33 7.93
CA PRO A 262 4.61 10.99 7.93
C PRO A 262 3.60 9.89 8.24
N ILE A 263 3.66 8.79 7.47
CA ILE A 263 2.81 7.62 7.68
C ILE A 263 3.34 6.81 8.87
N GLY A 264 2.56 6.75 9.95
CA GLY A 264 2.90 5.99 11.16
C GLY A 264 3.37 6.82 12.37
N ALA A 265 3.27 8.14 12.31
CA ALA A 265 3.58 9.01 13.46
C ALA A 265 2.48 9.03 14.53
N GLY A 266 2.22 7.87 15.14
CA GLY A 266 1.64 7.81 16.48
C GLY A 266 2.77 8.01 17.50
N LYS A 267 2.94 9.25 17.98
CA LYS A 267 3.95 9.71 18.97
C LYS A 267 5.40 9.73 18.48
N TYR A 268 5.84 10.91 18.01
CA TYR A 268 7.19 11.34 18.37
C TYR A 268 7.14 11.75 19.86
N PRO A 269 8.08 11.30 20.71
CA PRO A 269 8.19 11.86 22.06
C PRO A 269 8.36 13.38 21.98
N GLU A 270 7.82 14.08 22.98
CA GLU A 270 7.72 15.54 23.15
C GLU A 270 9.08 16.26 23.24
N SER A 271 10.04 15.97 22.36
CA SER A 271 11.39 16.54 22.40
C SER A 271 11.91 17.06 21.06
N ILE A 272 11.02 17.47 20.14
CA ILE A 272 11.40 18.42 19.07
C ILE A 272 10.50 19.66 19.15
N ASN A 273 10.36 20.20 20.37
CA ASN A 273 9.99 21.59 20.65
C ASN A 273 11.24 22.49 20.82
N ALA A 274 12.40 22.06 20.33
CA ALA A 274 13.67 22.76 20.54
C ALA A 274 14.25 23.48 19.28
N ILE A 275 13.57 23.44 18.12
CA ILE A 275 14.04 24.19 16.92
C ILE A 275 13.07 25.32 16.52
N SER A 276 11.93 25.45 17.20
CA SER A 276 11.09 26.66 17.13
C SER A 276 11.49 27.75 18.14
N LEU A 277 12.67 27.63 18.76
CA LEU A 277 13.22 28.59 19.73
C LEU A 277 14.58 29.19 19.30
N MET A 278 14.93 29.10 18.02
CA MET A 278 16.12 29.77 17.43
C MET A 278 15.77 30.60 16.19
N LEU A 279 14.66 31.33 16.24
CA LEU A 279 14.48 32.55 15.43
C LEU A 279 13.89 33.66 16.30
N THR A 280 14.64 34.06 17.32
CA THR A 280 14.62 35.42 17.92
C THR A 280 15.65 35.45 19.04
N PHE A 281 16.84 35.98 18.75
CA PHE A 281 17.63 36.90 19.58
C PHE A 281 19.04 37.01 18.96
N SER A 282 19.28 38.19 18.37
CA SER A 282 20.57 38.77 17.94
C SER A 282 21.30 38.13 16.75
#